data_AF-A0A2H1EBE3-F1
#
_entry.id   AF-A0A2H1EBE3-F1
#
_cell.length_a   1.000
_cell.length_b   1.000
_cell.length_c   1.000
_cell.angle_alpha   90.00
_cell.angle_beta   90.00
_cell.angle_gamma   90.00
#
_symmetry.space_group_name_H-M   'P 1'
#
loop_
_entity.id
_entity.type
_entity.pdbx_description
1 polymer ?
#
loop_
_entity_poly.entity_id
_entity_poly.type
_entity_poly.pdbx_seq_one_letter_code
_entity_poly.pdbx_strand_id
1 'polypeptide(L)'
;MQKLKKASLYRGELVFISGELVERYNKCLLMLGLSETTLASFYIDGIGWSPEVAEEKKSTYYLNNGDANPHCIIVTPLQKGLPVYNPFHSFDKDLMKLVFKTYGEKIQDITRDSAICVDFDQEIDVFYTPLDILKYRDITICFRLIDDLDQAKEEQLKLIETFHEENNFINENIHQQLLDSGKRYGDLRDRDLTLEKITFKTDSFYTKAFGGIYLLRDFLDPILVFEEEKAYKEAVKDTEYQVLMYHISHAELVEKLRDHLIIECDLEEKMTLKRYERIKKFLFSKYLKNTRHPIETILEDEMLFKSYLNKISIEARKEVMSVDRYLEKIKKDTKVQMHDIIDREIYFSLHKPHSSLGVKDQDLVWKLLVNIAPNDVLFLYWYEKEQFYKKYLNWSESMQNWVITTINKNI
;
A
#
# COMPACT_ATOMS: atom_id res chain seq x y z
N MET A 1 -12.52 -9.46 13.02
CA MET A 1 -12.65 -9.02 11.60
C MET A 1 -14.06 -9.06 11.02
N GLN A 2 -14.99 -9.91 11.49
CA GLN A 2 -16.34 -10.01 10.90
C GLN A 2 -17.14 -8.70 10.88
N LYS A 3 -17.02 -7.86 11.92
CA LYS A 3 -17.68 -6.54 11.96
C LYS A 3 -17.22 -5.60 10.83
N LEU A 4 -15.91 -5.53 10.59
CA LEU A 4 -15.35 -4.74 9.48
C LEU A 4 -15.80 -5.27 8.11
N LYS A 5 -15.86 -6.60 7.93
CA LYS A 5 -16.42 -7.21 6.70
C LYS A 5 -17.87 -6.81 6.47
N LYS A 6 -18.71 -6.88 7.52
CA LYS A 6 -20.12 -6.46 7.45
C LYS A 6 -20.30 -4.97 7.15
N ALA A 7 -19.35 -4.14 7.60
CA ALA A 7 -19.33 -2.70 7.34
C ALA A 7 -18.66 -2.33 6.00
N SER A 8 -18.27 -3.31 5.16
CA SER A 8 -17.51 -3.10 3.92
C SER A 8 -16.16 -2.39 4.12
N LEU A 9 -15.61 -2.39 5.33
CA LEU A 9 -14.35 -1.75 5.68
C LEU A 9 -13.14 -2.70 5.60
N TYR A 10 -13.35 -3.97 5.23
CA TYR A 10 -12.27 -4.97 5.12
C TYR A 10 -12.31 -5.70 3.79
N ARG A 11 -11.28 -5.49 2.96
CA ARG A 11 -11.05 -6.22 1.71
C ARG A 11 -12.31 -6.33 0.83
N GLY A 12 -13.00 -5.20 0.62
CA GLY A 12 -14.29 -5.16 -0.06
C GLY A 12 -14.21 -5.25 -1.58
N GLU A 13 -13.07 -4.85 -2.17
CA GLU A 13 -12.85 -4.80 -3.62
C GLU A 13 -11.76 -5.81 -4.00
N LEU A 14 -12.15 -7.06 -4.28
CA LEU A 14 -11.29 -8.12 -4.81
C LEU A 14 -12.02 -8.81 -5.98
N VAL A 15 -11.28 -9.38 -6.92
CA VAL A 15 -11.85 -10.21 -7.99
C VAL A 15 -11.91 -11.66 -7.55
N PHE A 16 -13.09 -12.26 -7.65
CA PHE A 16 -13.22 -13.70 -7.49
C PHE A 16 -12.74 -14.41 -8.77
N ILE A 17 -11.85 -15.39 -8.62
CA ILE A 17 -11.40 -16.25 -9.72
C ILE A 17 -11.63 -17.73 -9.43
N SER A 18 -11.97 -18.49 -10.46
CA SER A 18 -12.30 -19.93 -10.40
C SER A 18 -12.10 -20.59 -11.76
N GLY A 19 -11.99 -21.92 -11.79
CA GLY A 19 -11.89 -22.68 -13.05
C GLY A 19 -10.60 -22.39 -13.81
N GLU A 20 -10.68 -22.16 -15.13
CA GLU A 20 -9.51 -21.90 -15.99
C GLU A 20 -8.64 -20.72 -15.53
N LEU A 21 -9.23 -19.69 -14.89
CA LEU A 21 -8.47 -18.55 -14.38
C LEU A 21 -7.49 -18.96 -13.27
N VAL A 22 -7.84 -19.98 -12.48
CA VAL A 22 -6.95 -20.53 -11.45
C VAL A 22 -5.80 -21.31 -12.09
N GLU A 23 -6.06 -22.05 -13.17
CA GLU A 23 -5.01 -22.76 -13.90
C GLU A 23 -4.00 -21.77 -14.51
N ARG A 24 -4.50 -20.68 -15.13
CA ARG A 24 -3.64 -19.60 -15.64
C ARG A 24 -2.84 -18.93 -14.52
N TYR A 25 -3.50 -18.65 -13.39
CA TYR A 25 -2.81 -18.11 -12.22
C TYR A 25 -1.70 -19.05 -11.71
N ASN A 26 -1.95 -20.36 -11.65
CA ASN A 26 -0.96 -21.37 -11.26
C ASN A 26 0.22 -21.44 -12.23
N LYS A 27 -0.03 -21.34 -13.55
CA LYS A 27 1.03 -21.22 -14.54
C LYS A 27 1.89 -19.96 -14.33
N CYS A 28 1.29 -18.82 -13.98
CA CYS A 28 2.05 -17.64 -13.57
C CYS A 28 2.92 -17.92 -12.33
N LEU A 29 2.36 -18.56 -11.29
CA LEU A 29 3.12 -18.91 -10.08
C LEU A 29 4.36 -19.76 -10.41
N LEU A 30 4.19 -20.79 -11.25
CA LEU A 30 5.30 -21.64 -11.69
C LEU A 30 6.37 -20.85 -12.45
N MET A 31 5.95 -19.95 -13.34
CA MET A 31 6.87 -19.08 -14.09
C MET A 31 7.67 -18.16 -13.16
N LEU A 32 7.08 -17.72 -12.05
CA LEU A 32 7.74 -16.92 -11.02
C LEU A 32 8.64 -17.75 -10.08
N GLY A 33 8.72 -19.07 -10.26
CA GLY A 33 9.49 -19.99 -9.41
C GLY A 33 8.76 -20.42 -8.13
N LEU A 34 7.45 -20.22 -8.05
CA LEU A 34 6.61 -20.57 -6.91
C LEU A 34 5.86 -21.89 -7.16
N SER A 35 5.48 -22.57 -6.08
CA SER A 35 4.57 -23.71 -6.20
C SER A 35 3.17 -23.29 -6.59
N GLU A 36 2.41 -24.16 -7.27
CA GLU A 36 0.98 -23.97 -7.52
C GLU A 36 0.19 -23.85 -6.21
N THR A 37 -0.98 -23.23 -6.25
CA THR A 37 -1.96 -23.30 -5.16
C THR A 37 -2.89 -24.50 -5.32
N THR A 38 -3.33 -25.04 -4.19
CA THR A 38 -4.29 -26.15 -4.12
C THR A 38 -5.75 -25.67 -4.10
N LEU A 39 -5.98 -24.35 -4.03
CA LEU A 39 -7.29 -23.75 -3.94
C LEU A 39 -8.03 -23.81 -5.29
N ALA A 40 -9.27 -24.30 -5.29
CA ALA A 40 -10.11 -24.35 -6.49
C ALA A 40 -10.68 -22.97 -6.91
N SER A 41 -10.76 -22.03 -5.97
CA SER A 41 -11.21 -20.66 -6.20
C SER A 41 -10.75 -19.74 -5.07
N PHE A 42 -10.43 -18.49 -5.38
CA PHE A 42 -9.99 -17.50 -4.39
C PHE A 42 -10.17 -16.08 -4.92
N TYR A 43 -9.84 -15.09 -4.09
CA TYR A 43 -9.95 -13.68 -4.43
C TYR A 43 -8.56 -13.08 -4.68
N ILE A 44 -8.45 -12.20 -5.67
CA ILE A 44 -7.21 -11.47 -6.00
C ILE A 44 -7.42 -9.96 -5.99
N ASP A 45 -6.37 -9.21 -5.71
CA ASP A 45 -6.36 -7.75 -5.73
C ASP A 45 -5.82 -7.16 -7.06
N GLY A 46 -5.56 -5.85 -7.08
CA GLY A 46 -5.08 -5.15 -8.27
C GLY A 46 -3.75 -5.67 -8.85
N ILE A 47 -2.84 -6.22 -8.04
CA ILE A 47 -1.56 -6.81 -8.50
C ILE A 47 -1.63 -8.33 -8.68
N GLY A 48 -2.80 -8.93 -8.45
CA GLY A 48 -2.97 -10.38 -8.45
C GLY A 48 -2.63 -11.04 -7.12
N TRP A 49 -2.42 -10.28 -6.04
CA TRP A 49 -2.19 -10.84 -4.72
C TRP A 49 -3.49 -11.39 -4.12
N SER A 50 -3.44 -12.60 -3.57
CA SER A 50 -4.56 -13.27 -2.90
C SER A 50 -4.28 -13.45 -1.41
N PRO A 51 -5.22 -13.05 -0.53
CA PRO A 51 -5.09 -13.33 0.89
C PRO A 51 -5.16 -14.82 1.22
N GLU A 52 -5.94 -15.61 0.48
CA GLU A 52 -6.06 -17.05 0.70
C GLU A 52 -4.79 -17.79 0.28
N VAL A 53 -4.20 -17.42 -0.86
CA VAL A 53 -2.93 -18.00 -1.31
C VAL A 53 -1.78 -17.60 -0.38
N ALA A 54 -1.78 -16.36 0.13
CA ALA A 54 -0.81 -15.91 1.13
C ALA A 54 -0.88 -16.73 2.43
N GLU A 55 -2.09 -17.10 2.87
CA GLU A 55 -2.31 -17.96 4.04
C GLU A 55 -1.85 -19.41 3.76
N GLU A 56 -2.18 -19.97 2.60
CA GLU A 56 -1.73 -21.31 2.18
C GLU A 56 -0.19 -21.40 2.17
N LYS A 57 0.47 -20.40 1.55
CA LYS A 57 1.93 -20.36 1.39
C LYS A 57 2.65 -19.86 2.65
N LYS A 58 1.92 -19.44 3.70
CA LYS A 58 2.46 -18.83 4.92
C LYS A 58 3.40 -17.64 4.65
N SER A 59 3.18 -16.95 3.54
CA SER A 59 3.98 -15.79 3.12
C SER A 59 3.06 -14.67 2.67
N THR A 60 3.16 -13.53 3.34
CA THR A 60 2.32 -12.36 3.00
C THR A 60 2.70 -11.79 1.64
N TYR A 61 3.98 -11.78 1.27
CA TYR A 61 4.49 -11.23 0.00
C TYR A 61 5.00 -12.36 -0.91
N TYR A 62 4.19 -13.41 -1.10
CA TYR A 62 4.60 -14.57 -1.89
C TYR A 62 4.90 -14.25 -3.37
N LEU A 63 4.42 -13.12 -3.91
CA LEU A 63 4.72 -12.67 -5.27
C LEU A 63 6.08 -11.95 -5.39
N ASN A 64 6.73 -11.63 -4.28
CA ASN A 64 8.00 -10.93 -4.30
C ASN A 64 9.14 -11.94 -4.18
N ASN A 65 10.05 -11.93 -5.17
CA ASN A 65 11.28 -12.71 -5.08
C ASN A 65 12.33 -11.86 -4.37
N GLY A 66 12.35 -11.96 -3.04
CA GLY A 66 13.13 -11.08 -2.18
C GLY A 66 12.49 -9.69 -2.02
N ASP A 67 13.26 -8.76 -1.46
CA ASP A 67 12.77 -7.41 -1.14
C ASP A 67 12.84 -6.46 -2.34
N ALA A 68 13.68 -6.76 -3.34
CA ALA A 68 13.91 -5.89 -4.48
C ALA A 68 12.87 -6.05 -5.59
N ASN A 69 12.52 -7.30 -5.94
CA ASN A 69 11.81 -7.60 -7.19
C ASN A 69 10.35 -8.06 -6.95
N PRO A 70 9.40 -7.12 -6.86
CA PRO A 70 7.98 -7.44 -6.83
C PRO A 70 7.49 -7.89 -8.20
N HIS A 71 6.64 -8.92 -8.21
CA HIS A 71 5.95 -9.38 -9.41
C HIS A 71 4.45 -9.16 -9.26
N CYS A 72 3.79 -9.03 -10.40
CA CYS A 72 2.35 -8.93 -10.50
C CYS A 72 1.82 -9.99 -11.46
N ILE A 73 0.62 -10.49 -11.16
CA ILE A 73 -0.11 -11.44 -12.01
C ILE A 73 -1.40 -10.78 -12.48
N ILE A 74 -1.56 -10.65 -13.80
CA ILE A 74 -2.77 -10.15 -14.44
C ILE A 74 -3.47 -11.30 -15.16
N VAL A 75 -4.60 -11.75 -14.62
CA VAL A 75 -5.43 -12.81 -15.19
C VAL A 75 -6.75 -12.31 -15.77
N THR A 76 -7.13 -11.05 -15.47
CA THR A 76 -8.42 -10.51 -15.89
C THR A 76 -8.40 -8.99 -16.00
N PRO A 77 -9.14 -8.37 -16.95
CA PRO A 77 -9.26 -6.92 -17.04
C PRO A 77 -10.00 -6.33 -15.84
N LEU A 78 -10.73 -7.14 -15.07
CA LEU A 78 -11.42 -6.71 -13.85
C LEU A 78 -10.46 -6.25 -12.74
N GLN A 79 -9.16 -6.56 -12.85
CA GLN A 79 -8.15 -6.01 -11.94
C GLN A 79 -7.90 -4.51 -12.14
N LYS A 80 -8.36 -3.93 -13.25
CA LYS A 80 -8.19 -2.51 -13.56
C LYS A 80 -8.83 -1.62 -12.49
N GLY A 81 -8.01 -0.81 -11.84
CA GLY A 81 -8.46 0.19 -10.86
C GLY A 81 -8.73 -0.37 -9.46
N LEU A 82 -8.53 -1.67 -9.23
CA LEU A 82 -8.68 -2.25 -7.90
C LEU A 82 -7.58 -1.78 -6.94
N PRO A 83 -7.89 -1.76 -5.63
CA PRO A 83 -6.91 -1.44 -4.61
C PRO A 83 -5.86 -2.55 -4.50
N VAL A 84 -4.63 -2.13 -4.19
CA VAL A 84 -3.53 -3.01 -3.79
C VAL A 84 -3.53 -3.03 -2.27
N TYR A 85 -3.82 -4.18 -1.64
CA TYR A 85 -4.02 -4.23 -0.19
C TYR A 85 -2.72 -4.30 0.59
N ASN A 86 -1.73 -5.00 0.03
CA ASN A 86 -0.42 -5.22 0.64
C ASN A 86 0.70 -4.75 -0.30
N PRO A 87 0.76 -3.45 -0.64
CA PRO A 87 1.86 -2.93 -1.43
C PRO A 87 3.16 -3.11 -0.66
N PHE A 88 4.20 -3.58 -1.35
CA PHE A 88 5.54 -3.67 -0.79
C PHE A 88 6.23 -2.31 -0.91
N HIS A 89 6.01 -1.62 -2.03
CA HIS A 89 6.39 -0.23 -2.25
C HIS A 89 5.16 0.66 -2.38
N SER A 90 5.20 1.89 -1.89
CA SER A 90 4.07 2.84 -2.00
C SER A 90 3.69 3.14 -3.46
N PHE A 91 4.62 3.00 -4.39
CA PHE A 91 4.39 3.24 -5.82
C PHE A 91 3.78 2.03 -6.56
N ASP A 92 3.68 0.82 -5.96
CA ASP A 92 3.15 -0.38 -6.64
C ASP A 92 1.75 -0.14 -7.24
N LYS A 93 0.91 0.61 -6.52
CA LYS A 93 -0.42 1.02 -6.99
C LYS A 93 -0.36 1.88 -8.25
N ASP A 94 0.63 2.77 -8.33
CA ASP A 94 0.78 3.68 -9.47
C ASP A 94 1.39 2.98 -10.68
N LEU A 95 2.28 2.01 -10.46
CA LEU A 95 2.76 1.11 -11.53
C LEU A 95 1.58 0.40 -12.19
N MET A 96 0.68 -0.19 -11.40
CA MET A 96 -0.50 -0.86 -11.97
C MET A 96 -1.44 0.08 -12.71
N LYS A 97 -1.67 1.29 -12.20
CA LYS A 97 -2.45 2.30 -12.93
C LYS A 97 -1.79 2.64 -14.27
N LEU A 98 -0.46 2.76 -14.31
CA LEU A 98 0.27 3.05 -15.54
C LEU A 98 0.15 1.89 -16.53
N VAL A 99 0.35 0.66 -16.10
CA VAL A 99 0.20 -0.56 -16.92
C VAL A 99 -1.19 -0.61 -17.57
N PHE A 100 -2.25 -0.48 -16.78
CA PHE A 100 -3.62 -0.51 -17.31
C PHE A 100 -4.01 0.73 -18.13
N LYS A 101 -3.36 1.87 -17.91
CA LYS A 101 -3.55 3.07 -18.72
C LYS A 101 -2.92 2.91 -20.10
N THR A 102 -1.72 2.32 -20.18
CA THR A 102 -0.96 2.15 -21.42
C THR A 102 -1.48 0.95 -22.23
N TYR A 103 -1.73 -0.19 -21.59
CA TYR A 103 -2.03 -1.45 -22.28
C TYR A 103 -3.41 -2.03 -21.97
N GLY A 104 -4.36 -1.24 -21.45
CA GLY A 104 -5.66 -1.74 -21.01
C GLY A 104 -6.43 -2.56 -22.06
N GLU A 105 -6.43 -2.13 -23.32
CA GLU A 105 -7.09 -2.85 -24.42
C GLU A 105 -6.36 -4.15 -24.77
N LYS A 106 -5.02 -4.13 -24.83
CA LYS A 106 -4.19 -5.32 -25.06
C LYS A 106 -4.34 -6.35 -23.95
N ILE A 107 -4.30 -5.90 -22.69
CA ILE A 107 -4.54 -6.75 -21.53
C ILE A 107 -5.91 -7.42 -21.63
N GLN A 108 -6.96 -6.67 -22.02
CA GLN A 108 -8.29 -7.23 -22.18
C GLN A 108 -8.34 -8.32 -23.26
N ASP A 109 -7.60 -8.18 -24.37
CA ASP A 109 -7.55 -9.22 -25.40
C ASP A 109 -6.72 -10.43 -24.95
N ILE A 110 -5.51 -10.21 -24.43
CA ILE A 110 -4.58 -11.26 -23.98
C ILE A 110 -5.19 -12.12 -22.87
N THR A 111 -5.89 -11.50 -21.92
CA THR A 111 -6.47 -12.21 -20.76
C THR A 111 -7.71 -13.05 -21.10
N ARG A 112 -8.18 -13.06 -22.36
CA ARG A 112 -9.27 -13.94 -22.79
C ARG A 112 -8.86 -15.40 -22.74
N ASP A 113 -7.65 -15.69 -23.19
CA ASP A 113 -7.11 -17.02 -23.38
C ASP A 113 -5.78 -17.26 -22.64
N SER A 114 -5.09 -16.19 -22.22
CA SER A 114 -3.83 -16.28 -21.46
C SER A 114 -3.89 -15.43 -20.19
N ALA A 115 -2.73 -15.23 -19.56
CA ALA A 115 -2.50 -14.27 -18.48
C ALA A 115 -1.07 -13.72 -18.57
N ILE A 116 -0.82 -12.65 -17.83
CA ILE A 116 0.39 -11.84 -17.95
C ILE A 116 1.11 -11.82 -16.62
N CYS A 117 2.37 -12.25 -16.61
CA CYS A 117 3.31 -11.97 -15.54
C CYS A 117 3.94 -10.60 -15.81
N VAL A 118 3.85 -9.70 -14.83
CA VAL A 118 4.50 -8.40 -14.86
C VAL A 118 5.64 -8.41 -13.86
N ASP A 119 6.82 -8.05 -14.33
CA ASP A 119 8.06 -8.00 -13.58
C ASP A 119 8.50 -6.55 -13.46
N PHE A 120 8.71 -6.09 -12.24
CA PHE A 120 9.17 -4.73 -11.96
C PHE A 120 10.67 -4.78 -11.71
N ASP A 121 11.45 -4.69 -12.78
CA ASP A 121 12.91 -4.75 -12.73
C ASP A 121 13.46 -3.35 -12.40
N GLN A 122 14.25 -3.24 -11.33
CA GLN A 122 14.92 -1.98 -10.98
C GLN A 122 16.43 -2.01 -11.27
N GLU A 123 16.88 -2.98 -12.07
CA GLU A 123 18.29 -3.26 -12.34
C GLU A 123 19.08 -3.55 -11.04
N ILE A 124 18.39 -4.06 -10.03
CA ILE A 124 18.94 -4.41 -8.72
C ILE A 124 18.57 -5.87 -8.44
N ASP A 125 19.58 -6.74 -8.53
CA ASP A 125 19.38 -8.16 -8.30
C ASP A 125 18.92 -8.45 -6.86
N VAL A 126 19.63 -7.87 -5.89
CA VAL A 126 19.41 -8.09 -4.46
C VAL A 126 19.85 -6.85 -3.68
N PHE A 127 19.11 -6.52 -2.63
CA PHE A 127 19.53 -5.54 -1.63
C PHE A 127 20.56 -6.14 -0.66
N TYR A 128 21.70 -5.49 -0.50
CA TYR A 128 22.72 -5.90 0.47
C TYR A 128 22.71 -5.03 1.72
N THR A 129 22.45 -3.74 1.55
CA THR A 129 22.45 -2.74 2.63
C THR A 129 21.20 -1.87 2.54
N PRO A 130 20.72 -1.30 3.66
CA PRO A 130 19.56 -0.40 3.65
C PRO A 130 19.72 0.83 2.73
N LEU A 131 20.96 1.28 2.50
CA LEU A 131 21.25 2.42 1.64
C LEU A 131 21.15 2.10 0.14
N ASP A 132 21.11 0.82 -0.25
CA ASP A 132 20.87 0.43 -1.64
C ASP A 132 19.52 0.93 -2.16
N ILE A 133 18.56 1.23 -1.28
CA ILE A 133 17.28 1.87 -1.63
C ILE A 133 17.50 3.22 -2.31
N LEU A 134 18.60 3.94 -2.04
CA LEU A 134 18.91 5.21 -2.71
C LEU A 134 19.17 5.04 -4.21
N LYS A 135 19.51 3.83 -4.67
CA LYS A 135 19.71 3.50 -6.09
C LYS A 135 18.38 3.40 -6.86
N TYR A 136 17.24 3.22 -6.18
CA TYR A 136 15.92 3.11 -6.82
C TYR A 136 15.47 4.43 -7.45
N ARG A 137 15.60 4.56 -8.78
CA ARG A 137 15.15 5.74 -9.53
C ARG A 137 14.30 5.41 -10.72
N ASP A 138 14.75 4.47 -11.54
CA ASP A 138 14.06 4.04 -12.74
C ASP A 138 13.64 2.58 -12.56
N ILE A 139 12.37 2.29 -12.80
CA ILE A 139 11.79 0.94 -12.77
C ILE A 139 11.39 0.59 -14.18
N THR A 140 11.92 -0.52 -14.68
CA THR A 140 11.57 -1.09 -15.97
C THR A 140 10.51 -2.17 -15.78
N ILE A 141 9.30 -1.88 -16.24
CA ILE A 141 8.19 -2.82 -16.22
C ILE A 141 8.32 -3.75 -17.43
N CYS A 142 8.58 -5.02 -17.17
CA CYS A 142 8.66 -6.07 -18.17
C CYS A 142 7.39 -6.94 -18.14
N PHE A 143 6.99 -7.44 -19.30
CA PHE A 143 5.81 -8.29 -19.45
C PHE A 143 6.23 -9.65 -19.99
N ARG A 144 5.64 -10.72 -19.46
CA ARG A 144 5.80 -12.09 -19.96
C ARG A 144 4.44 -12.74 -20.06
N LEU A 145 4.13 -13.30 -21.23
CA LEU A 145 2.89 -14.03 -21.47
C LEU A 145 3.06 -15.50 -21.06
N ILE A 146 1.99 -16.11 -20.53
CA ILE A 146 1.98 -17.56 -20.29
C ILE A 146 2.03 -18.32 -21.62
N ASP A 147 2.66 -19.51 -21.57
CA ASP A 147 2.83 -20.43 -22.70
C ASP A 147 3.58 -19.80 -23.89
N ASP A 148 4.36 -18.75 -23.63
CA ASP A 148 5.14 -17.99 -24.62
C ASP A 148 4.29 -17.63 -25.85
N LEU A 149 3.08 -17.12 -25.62
CA LEU A 149 2.10 -16.82 -26.69
C LEU A 149 2.68 -15.93 -27.80
N ASP A 150 3.61 -15.04 -27.45
CA ASP A 150 4.37 -14.22 -28.41
C ASP A 150 5.21 -15.08 -29.36
N GLN A 151 5.96 -16.05 -28.82
CA GLN A 151 6.73 -17.00 -29.61
C GLN A 151 5.81 -17.90 -30.44
N ALA A 152 4.70 -18.38 -29.85
CA ALA A 152 3.71 -19.17 -30.57
C ALA A 152 3.11 -18.42 -31.77
N LYS A 153 2.91 -17.09 -31.63
CA LYS A 153 2.49 -16.24 -32.75
C LYS A 153 3.56 -16.15 -33.83
N GLU A 154 4.82 -15.91 -33.47
CA GLU A 154 5.93 -15.89 -34.44
C GLU A 154 6.06 -17.22 -35.19
N GLU A 155 5.95 -18.33 -34.48
CA GLU A 155 5.96 -19.68 -35.09
C GLU A 155 4.77 -19.89 -36.02
N GLN A 156 3.56 -19.46 -35.63
CA GLN A 156 2.38 -19.56 -36.48
C GLN A 156 2.52 -18.72 -37.75
N LEU A 157 3.06 -17.49 -37.67
CA LEU A 157 3.33 -16.65 -38.83
C LEU A 157 4.38 -17.27 -39.76
N LYS A 158 5.48 -17.80 -39.22
CA LYS A 158 6.50 -18.52 -40.01
C LYS A 158 5.92 -19.76 -40.70
N LEU A 159 5.03 -20.50 -40.03
CA LEU A 159 4.33 -21.64 -40.63
C LEU A 159 3.44 -21.21 -41.80
N ILE A 160 2.76 -20.06 -41.67
CA ILE A 160 1.94 -19.49 -42.75
C ILE A 160 2.81 -19.02 -43.92
N GLU A 161 3.92 -18.35 -43.65
CA GLU A 161 4.90 -17.97 -44.68
C GLU A 161 5.41 -19.21 -45.41
N THR A 162 5.87 -20.21 -44.66
CA THR A 162 6.32 -21.51 -45.21
C THR A 162 5.23 -22.19 -46.03
N PHE A 163 3.97 -22.14 -45.57
CA PHE A 163 2.82 -22.69 -46.30
C PHE A 163 2.59 -22.00 -47.65
N HIS A 164 2.84 -20.69 -47.72
CA HIS A 164 2.71 -19.90 -48.95
C HIS A 164 3.93 -19.98 -49.88
N GLU A 165 5.05 -20.55 -49.42
CA GLU A 165 6.24 -20.76 -50.24
C GLU A 165 6.10 -21.97 -51.18
N GLU A 166 6.45 -21.77 -52.46
CA GLU A 166 6.52 -22.80 -53.49
C GLU A 166 5.25 -23.70 -53.58
N ASN A 167 5.42 -25.01 -53.40
CA ASN A 167 4.36 -26.02 -53.44
C ASN A 167 4.03 -26.57 -52.05
N ASN A 168 4.42 -25.87 -50.98
CA ASN A 168 4.21 -26.31 -49.60
C ASN A 168 2.73 -26.40 -49.22
N PHE A 169 1.85 -25.73 -49.97
CA PHE A 169 0.40 -25.82 -49.81
C PHE A 169 -0.20 -27.22 -50.06
N ILE A 170 0.56 -28.15 -50.65
CA ILE A 170 0.13 -29.55 -50.85
C ILE A 170 0.65 -30.45 -49.71
N ASN A 171 1.58 -29.95 -48.89
CA ASN A 171 2.23 -30.74 -47.86
C ASN A 171 1.30 -30.95 -46.64
N GLU A 172 0.77 -32.16 -46.51
CA GLU A 172 -0.11 -32.55 -45.40
C GLU A 172 0.53 -32.38 -44.01
N ASN A 173 1.86 -32.45 -43.90
CA ASN A 173 2.55 -32.22 -42.63
C ASN A 173 2.44 -30.75 -42.18
N ILE A 174 2.54 -29.80 -43.12
CA ILE A 174 2.38 -28.37 -42.83
C ILE A 174 0.92 -28.07 -42.47
N HIS A 175 -0.04 -28.71 -43.15
CA HIS A 175 -1.45 -28.62 -42.76
C HIS A 175 -1.67 -29.08 -41.33
N GLN A 176 -1.09 -30.22 -40.95
CA GLN A 176 -1.23 -30.77 -39.61
C GLN A 176 -0.62 -29.84 -38.56
N GLN A 177 0.57 -29.28 -38.81
CA GLN A 177 1.21 -28.29 -37.93
C GLN A 177 0.36 -27.03 -37.75
N LEU A 178 -0.22 -26.49 -38.83
CA LEU A 178 -1.13 -25.33 -38.77
C LEU A 178 -2.41 -25.65 -37.99
N LEU A 179 -3.02 -26.83 -38.20
CA LEU A 179 -4.22 -27.27 -37.49
C LEU A 179 -3.93 -27.47 -35.99
N ASP A 180 -2.80 -28.05 -35.64
CA ASP A 180 -2.42 -28.28 -34.24
C ASP A 180 -2.10 -26.96 -33.54
N SER A 181 -1.41 -26.03 -34.21
CA SER A 181 -1.20 -24.66 -33.74
C SER A 181 -2.55 -23.95 -33.48
N GLY A 182 -3.46 -23.98 -34.47
CA GLY A 182 -4.77 -23.34 -34.35
C GLY A 182 -5.68 -23.95 -33.27
N LYS A 183 -5.62 -25.28 -33.06
CA LYS A 183 -6.36 -25.94 -31.97
C LYS A 183 -5.82 -25.58 -30.59
N ARG A 184 -4.50 -25.41 -30.46
CA ARG A 184 -3.84 -25.17 -29.19
C ARG A 184 -3.91 -23.71 -28.74
N TYR A 185 -3.68 -22.78 -29.67
CA TYR A 185 -3.53 -21.35 -29.36
C TYR A 185 -4.60 -20.46 -30.01
N GLY A 186 -5.47 -21.02 -30.86
CA GLY A 186 -6.39 -20.23 -31.66
C GLY A 186 -5.70 -19.52 -32.83
N ASP A 187 -6.40 -18.51 -33.37
CA ASP A 187 -5.90 -17.67 -34.46
C ASP A 187 -5.16 -16.45 -33.88
N LEU A 188 -3.84 -16.40 -34.07
CA LEU A 188 -2.97 -15.34 -33.55
C LEU A 188 -2.55 -14.33 -34.60
N ARG A 189 -2.95 -14.51 -35.87
CA ARG A 189 -2.41 -13.75 -37.02
C ARG A 189 -2.54 -12.24 -36.85
N ASP A 190 -3.74 -11.78 -36.54
CA ASP A 190 -4.07 -10.35 -36.42
C ASP A 190 -4.03 -9.83 -34.98
N ARG A 191 -3.65 -10.65 -34.01
CA ARG A 191 -3.64 -10.26 -32.59
C ARG A 191 -2.40 -9.47 -32.25
N ASP A 192 -2.54 -8.25 -31.74
CA ASP A 192 -1.40 -7.48 -31.23
C ASP A 192 -1.10 -7.86 -29.76
N LEU A 193 -0.16 -8.79 -29.60
CA LEU A 193 0.30 -9.28 -28.29
C LEU A 193 1.52 -8.50 -27.76
N THR A 194 2.02 -7.52 -28.53
CA THR A 194 3.26 -6.82 -28.17
C THR A 194 3.07 -5.90 -26.96
N LEU A 195 3.83 -6.14 -25.90
CA LEU A 195 3.87 -5.32 -24.70
C LEU A 195 5.29 -4.78 -24.51
N GLU A 196 5.56 -3.57 -25.00
CA GLU A 196 6.87 -2.94 -24.83
C GLU A 196 7.13 -2.59 -23.36
N LYS A 197 8.40 -2.62 -22.97
CA LYS A 197 8.84 -2.26 -21.62
C LYS A 197 8.45 -0.81 -21.30
N ILE A 198 7.93 -0.57 -20.11
CA ILE A 198 7.61 0.78 -19.64
C ILE A 198 8.64 1.21 -18.61
N THR A 199 9.22 2.39 -18.77
CA THR A 199 10.06 3.01 -17.72
C THR A 199 9.21 3.90 -16.83
N PHE A 200 9.27 3.65 -15.51
CA PHE A 200 8.64 4.45 -14.49
C PHE A 200 9.70 5.10 -13.59
N LYS A 201 9.61 6.42 -13.40
CA LYS A 201 10.50 7.16 -12.50
C LYS A 201 9.89 7.25 -11.12
N THR A 202 10.62 6.77 -10.11
CA THR A 202 10.25 6.92 -8.71
C THR A 202 10.75 8.24 -8.13
N ASP A 203 9.91 8.80 -7.28
CA ASP A 203 10.13 10.02 -6.49
C ASP A 203 10.37 9.62 -5.02
N SER A 204 9.69 10.28 -4.09
CA SER A 204 9.65 9.86 -2.68
C SER A 204 8.75 8.64 -2.51
N PHE A 205 9.19 7.63 -1.77
CA PHE A 205 8.42 6.41 -1.57
C PHE A 205 8.67 5.73 -0.22
N TYR A 206 7.81 4.79 0.13
CA TYR A 206 7.97 3.87 1.24
C TYR A 206 8.19 2.45 0.71
N THR A 207 9.10 1.70 1.33
CA THR A 207 9.31 0.27 1.08
C THR A 207 9.26 -0.53 2.37
N LYS A 208 8.77 -1.77 2.32
CA LYS A 208 8.83 -2.72 3.43
C LYS A 208 10.18 -3.42 3.56
N ALA A 209 11.09 -3.24 2.59
CA ALA A 209 12.46 -3.74 2.66
C ALA A 209 13.13 -3.31 3.98
N PHE A 210 13.99 -4.17 4.52
CA PHE A 210 14.68 -3.94 5.80
C PHE A 210 13.78 -3.58 6.98
N GLY A 211 12.50 -3.98 6.95
CA GLY A 211 11.56 -3.73 8.04
C GLY A 211 10.80 -2.41 7.96
N GLY A 212 10.94 -1.63 6.88
CA GLY A 212 10.19 -0.40 6.65
C GLY A 212 11.10 0.83 6.57
N ILE A 213 11.18 1.43 5.38
CA ILE A 213 12.00 2.63 5.12
C ILE A 213 11.19 3.61 4.27
N TYR A 214 11.15 4.87 4.72
CA TYR A 214 10.69 6.01 3.93
C TYR A 214 11.90 6.69 3.31
N LEU A 215 11.82 6.98 2.01
CA LEU A 215 12.77 7.80 1.29
C LEU A 215 12.05 9.03 0.75
N LEU A 216 12.47 10.21 1.23
CA LEU A 216 11.97 11.50 0.83
C LEU A 216 13.05 12.19 -0.03
N ARG A 217 12.87 12.23 -1.36
CA ARG A 217 13.90 12.71 -2.31
C ARG A 217 13.77 14.18 -2.69
N ASP A 218 12.56 14.73 -2.73
CA ASP A 218 12.28 16.04 -3.34
C ASP A 218 12.58 17.23 -2.40
N PHE A 219 13.58 17.09 -1.54
CA PHE A 219 13.98 18.05 -0.52
C PHE A 219 15.48 18.38 -0.62
N LEU A 220 15.92 19.47 0.03
CA LEU A 220 17.31 19.97 -0.02
C LEU A 220 18.36 18.86 0.18
N ASP A 221 18.17 18.03 1.21
CA ASP A 221 18.91 16.80 1.43
C ASP A 221 17.88 15.65 1.50
N PRO A 222 18.14 14.49 0.85
CA PRO A 222 17.23 13.35 0.95
C PRO A 222 17.13 12.87 2.40
N ILE A 223 15.91 12.57 2.84
CA ILE A 223 15.63 12.08 4.20
C ILE A 223 15.24 10.61 4.14
N LEU A 224 15.95 9.78 4.88
CA LEU A 224 15.63 8.39 5.16
C LEU A 224 15.04 8.28 6.56
N VAL A 225 13.84 7.70 6.66
CA VAL A 225 13.22 7.36 7.94
C VAL A 225 13.05 5.86 8.06
N PHE A 226 13.68 5.28 9.06
CA PHE A 226 13.68 3.84 9.33
C PHE A 226 12.65 3.50 10.41
N GLU A 227 11.82 2.49 10.16
CA GLU A 227 10.92 1.92 11.17
C GLU A 227 11.63 0.92 12.08
N GLU A 228 12.71 0.30 11.57
CA GLU A 228 13.43 -0.76 12.26
C GLU A 228 14.82 -0.29 12.71
N GLU A 229 15.12 -0.52 14.00
CA GLU A 229 16.29 -0.01 14.69
C GLU A 229 17.62 -0.64 14.20
N LYS A 230 17.61 -1.92 13.82
CA LYS A 230 18.79 -2.63 13.30
C LYS A 230 19.17 -2.07 11.92
N ALA A 231 18.21 -1.86 11.03
CA ALA A 231 18.42 -1.25 9.71
C ALA A 231 18.98 0.17 9.85
N TYR A 232 18.43 0.98 10.76
CA TYR A 232 18.96 2.31 11.07
C TYR A 232 20.42 2.26 11.53
N LYS A 233 20.75 1.39 12.50
CA LYS A 233 22.12 1.24 13.02
C LYS A 233 23.12 0.75 11.99
N GLU A 234 22.66 -0.01 11.00
CA GLU A 234 23.49 -0.46 9.90
C GLU A 234 23.77 0.68 8.92
N ALA A 235 22.72 1.42 8.52
CA ALA A 235 22.82 2.53 7.58
C ALA A 235 23.72 3.68 8.07
N VAL A 236 23.60 4.08 9.35
CA VAL A 236 24.35 5.22 9.91
C VAL A 236 25.87 4.99 9.99
N LYS A 237 26.34 3.75 9.84
CA LYS A 237 27.78 3.45 9.78
C LYS A 237 28.41 3.91 8.48
N ASP A 238 27.61 3.98 7.43
CA ASP A 238 28.03 4.43 6.12
C ASP A 238 27.86 5.96 6.03
N THR A 239 28.94 6.64 5.67
CA THR A 239 29.01 8.10 5.56
C THR A 239 29.30 8.57 4.15
N GLU A 240 29.29 7.64 3.18
CA GLU A 240 29.55 7.95 1.76
C GLU A 240 28.39 8.75 1.14
N TYR A 241 27.17 8.52 1.63
CA TYR A 241 25.96 9.18 1.14
C TYR A 241 25.65 10.45 1.94
N GLN A 242 25.47 11.57 1.23
CA GLN A 242 24.95 12.80 1.83
C GLN A 242 23.42 12.71 1.96
N VAL A 243 22.96 12.06 3.05
CA VAL A 243 21.54 11.89 3.38
C VAL A 243 21.28 12.08 4.87
N LEU A 244 20.10 12.59 5.21
CA LEU A 244 19.64 12.69 6.59
C LEU A 244 18.96 11.38 6.99
N MET A 245 19.40 10.76 8.08
CA MET A 245 18.88 9.47 8.54
C MET A 245 18.26 9.60 9.93
N TYR A 246 17.03 9.11 10.08
CA TYR A 246 16.31 9.10 11.35
C TYR A 246 15.63 7.76 11.59
N HIS A 247 15.58 7.32 12.85
CA HIS A 247 14.64 6.30 13.26
C HIS A 247 13.28 6.95 13.60
N ILE A 248 12.17 6.24 13.36
CA ILE A 248 10.81 6.77 13.52
C ILE A 248 10.50 7.26 14.96
N SER A 249 11.22 6.77 15.97
CA SER A 249 11.05 7.19 17.36
C SER A 249 11.81 8.48 17.74
N HIS A 250 12.70 8.97 16.88
CA HIS A 250 13.53 10.15 17.15
C HIS A 250 12.67 11.41 17.25
N ALA A 251 12.98 12.29 18.21
CA ALA A 251 12.23 13.54 18.43
C ALA A 251 12.50 14.56 17.35
N GLU A 252 13.77 14.61 16.98
CA GLU A 252 14.37 15.51 16.03
C GLU A 252 13.77 15.32 14.63
N LEU A 253 13.23 14.13 14.32
CA LEU A 253 12.58 13.85 13.05
C LEU A 253 11.43 14.83 12.77
N VAL A 254 10.50 14.98 13.71
CA VAL A 254 9.32 15.85 13.50
C VAL A 254 9.73 17.31 13.39
N GLU A 255 10.72 17.74 14.17
CA GLU A 255 11.29 19.08 14.06
C GLU A 255 11.89 19.32 12.67
N LYS A 256 12.66 18.35 12.16
CA LYS A 256 13.27 18.42 10.84
C LYS A 256 12.26 18.42 9.70
N LEU A 257 11.23 17.58 9.77
CA LEU A 257 10.14 17.58 8.81
C LEU A 257 9.43 18.94 8.79
N ARG A 258 9.24 19.58 9.94
CA ARG A 258 8.62 20.92 10.02
C ARG A 258 9.55 22.00 9.46
N ASP A 259 10.83 21.98 9.84
CA ASP A 259 11.82 22.97 9.39
C ASP A 259 12.04 22.93 7.87
N HIS A 260 11.90 21.75 7.26
CA HIS A 260 11.96 21.55 5.81
C HIS A 260 10.60 21.78 5.10
N LEU A 261 9.59 22.30 5.80
CA LEU A 261 8.24 22.55 5.28
C LEU A 261 7.58 21.30 4.68
N ILE A 262 7.86 20.12 5.23
CA ILE A 262 7.23 18.85 4.85
C ILE A 262 5.91 18.67 5.59
N ILE A 263 5.88 19.13 6.85
CA ILE A 263 4.70 19.07 7.71
C ILE A 263 4.41 20.42 8.34
N GLU A 264 3.14 20.63 8.67
CA GLU A 264 2.67 21.81 9.37
C GLU A 264 1.61 21.43 10.42
N CYS A 265 1.39 22.31 11.39
CA CYS A 265 0.35 22.17 12.39
C CYS A 265 -0.36 23.52 12.55
N ASP A 266 -1.63 23.57 12.13
CA ASP A 266 -2.47 24.75 12.27
C ASP A 266 -3.75 24.39 13.04
N LEU A 267 -3.85 24.88 14.27
CA LEU A 267 -4.99 24.64 15.17
C LEU A 267 -6.19 25.56 14.90
N GLU A 268 -6.05 26.58 14.05
CA GLU A 268 -7.17 27.42 13.62
C GLU A 268 -7.97 26.75 12.49
N GLU A 269 -7.32 25.84 11.75
CA GLU A 269 -7.95 25.12 10.66
C GLU A 269 -9.03 24.14 11.14
N LYS A 270 -10.22 24.23 10.53
CA LYS A 270 -11.36 23.35 10.81
C LYS A 270 -11.04 21.87 10.65
N MET A 271 -10.17 21.51 9.70
CA MET A 271 -9.75 20.13 9.45
C MET A 271 -8.94 19.58 10.62
N THR A 272 -7.94 20.31 11.08
CA THR A 272 -7.13 19.97 12.26
C THR A 272 -7.98 19.86 13.52
N LEU A 273 -8.94 20.75 13.74
CA LEU A 273 -9.87 20.67 14.88
C LEU A 273 -10.73 19.40 14.84
N LYS A 274 -11.24 19.00 13.66
CA LYS A 274 -11.97 17.74 13.51
C LYS A 274 -11.09 16.52 13.81
N ARG A 275 -9.82 16.56 13.39
CA ARG A 275 -8.82 15.51 13.72
C ARG A 275 -8.57 15.45 15.22
N TYR A 276 -8.35 16.61 15.84
CA TYR A 276 -8.17 16.72 17.29
C TYR A 276 -9.35 16.10 18.05
N GLU A 277 -10.59 16.40 17.70
CA GLU A 277 -11.75 15.82 18.38
C GLU A 277 -11.78 14.28 18.30
N ARG A 278 -11.39 13.69 17.17
CA ARG A 278 -11.27 12.22 17.06
C ARG A 278 -10.12 11.68 17.91
N ILE A 279 -8.95 12.33 17.86
CA ILE A 279 -7.78 11.97 18.67
C ILE A 279 -8.13 12.05 20.17
N LYS A 280 -8.80 13.12 20.60
CA LYS A 280 -9.27 13.33 21.97
C LYS A 280 -10.18 12.20 22.43
N LYS A 281 -11.19 11.84 21.63
CA LYS A 281 -12.08 10.71 21.92
C LYS A 281 -11.32 9.38 21.98
N PHE A 282 -10.38 9.14 21.05
CA PHE A 282 -9.54 7.95 21.03
C PHE A 282 -8.66 7.85 22.28
N LEU A 283 -7.96 8.92 22.66
CA LEU A 283 -7.14 8.97 23.88
C LEU A 283 -7.99 8.76 25.13
N PHE A 284 -9.15 9.42 25.21
CA PHE A 284 -10.05 9.25 26.34
C PHE A 284 -10.51 7.80 26.49
N SER A 285 -10.77 7.11 25.38
CA SER A 285 -11.17 5.70 25.41
C SER A 285 -10.15 4.78 26.08
N LYS A 286 -8.84 5.10 26.02
CA LYS A 286 -7.76 4.34 26.69
C LYS A 286 -7.89 4.35 28.22
N TYR A 287 -8.53 5.39 28.78
CA TYR A 287 -8.72 5.56 30.23
C TYR A 287 -10.06 5.01 30.75
N LEU A 288 -10.98 4.62 29.86
CA LEU A 288 -12.29 4.10 30.23
C LEU A 288 -12.21 2.62 30.63
N LYS A 289 -12.08 2.36 31.92
CA LYS A 289 -12.09 1.00 32.51
C LYS A 289 -13.37 0.75 33.31
N ASN A 290 -13.94 -0.45 33.20
CA ASN A 290 -15.13 -0.88 33.96
C ASN A 290 -16.33 0.10 33.88
N THR A 291 -16.66 0.54 32.67
CA THR A 291 -17.71 1.54 32.47
C THR A 291 -19.12 0.93 32.57
N ARG A 292 -20.04 1.66 33.21
CA ARG A 292 -21.48 1.32 33.24
C ARG A 292 -22.19 1.48 31.89
N HIS A 293 -21.69 2.36 31.03
CA HIS A 293 -22.21 2.59 29.68
C HIS A 293 -21.21 2.09 28.64
N PRO A 294 -21.68 1.71 27.44
CA PRO A 294 -20.79 1.42 26.31
C PRO A 294 -19.88 2.60 26.00
N ILE A 295 -18.62 2.32 25.66
CA ILE A 295 -17.61 3.34 25.31
C ILE A 295 -18.11 4.23 24.18
N GLU A 296 -18.72 3.66 23.13
CA GLU A 296 -19.31 4.42 22.01
C GLU A 296 -20.29 5.49 22.48
N THR A 297 -21.18 5.16 23.42
CA THR A 297 -22.15 6.11 23.98
C THR A 297 -21.47 7.19 24.81
N ILE A 298 -20.44 6.85 25.59
CA ILE A 298 -19.67 7.80 26.39
C ILE A 298 -18.91 8.80 25.50
N LEU A 299 -18.38 8.34 24.36
CA LEU A 299 -17.60 9.18 23.44
C LEU A 299 -18.47 10.13 22.61
N GLU A 300 -19.74 9.79 22.36
CA GLU A 300 -20.64 10.60 21.53
C GLU A 300 -21.56 11.52 22.35
N ASP A 301 -21.91 11.17 23.59
CA ASP A 301 -22.76 12.01 24.46
C ASP A 301 -21.93 12.98 25.31
N GLU A 302 -22.19 14.29 25.19
CA GLU A 302 -21.41 15.31 25.90
C GLU A 302 -21.53 15.24 27.43
N MET A 303 -22.68 14.85 27.96
CA MET A 303 -22.93 14.79 29.40
C MET A 303 -22.18 13.60 30.02
N LEU A 304 -22.24 12.44 29.36
CA LEU A 304 -21.49 11.26 29.74
C LEU A 304 -19.99 11.51 29.58
N PHE A 305 -19.54 12.12 28.48
CA PHE A 305 -18.14 12.48 28.28
C PHE A 305 -17.60 13.28 29.47
N LYS A 306 -18.28 14.38 29.84
CA LYS A 306 -17.90 15.21 31.00
C LYS A 306 -17.96 14.44 32.33
N SER A 307 -18.97 13.60 32.51
CA SER A 307 -19.11 12.78 33.74
C SER A 307 -17.95 11.81 33.91
N TYR A 308 -17.56 11.09 32.86
CA TYR A 308 -16.46 10.14 32.91
C TYR A 308 -15.08 10.81 32.91
N LEU A 309 -14.94 11.96 32.23
CA LEU A 309 -13.71 12.76 32.27
C LEU A 309 -13.41 13.26 33.69
N ASN A 310 -14.43 13.51 34.50
CA ASN A 310 -14.27 13.87 35.90
C ASN A 310 -13.87 12.70 36.82
N LYS A 311 -14.02 11.45 36.35
CA LYS A 311 -13.72 10.23 37.12
C LYS A 311 -12.30 9.69 36.87
N ILE A 312 -11.63 10.14 35.81
CA ILE A 312 -10.22 9.79 35.54
C ILE A 312 -9.26 10.68 36.35
N SER A 313 -8.00 10.25 36.49
CA SER A 313 -6.96 11.00 37.20
C SER A 313 -6.73 12.38 36.60
N ILE A 314 -6.16 13.29 37.39
CA ILE A 314 -5.85 14.65 36.94
C ILE A 314 -4.83 14.62 35.80
N GLU A 315 -3.86 13.71 35.87
CA GLU A 315 -2.82 13.51 34.85
C GLU A 315 -3.46 13.07 33.52
N ALA A 316 -4.32 12.04 33.54
CA ALA A 316 -5.02 11.57 32.35
C ALA A 316 -5.97 12.64 31.78
N ARG A 317 -6.63 13.42 32.64
CA ARG A 317 -7.48 14.54 32.20
C ARG A 317 -6.65 15.64 31.51
N LYS A 318 -5.48 15.96 32.05
CA LYS A 318 -4.55 16.96 31.48
C LYS A 318 -4.07 16.56 30.10
N GLU A 319 -3.87 15.27 29.87
CA GLU A 319 -3.46 14.69 28.59
C GLU A 319 -4.60 14.72 27.56
N VAL A 320 -5.79 14.21 27.91
CA VAL A 320 -6.97 14.20 27.02
C VAL A 320 -7.36 15.63 26.61
N MET A 321 -7.33 16.57 27.56
CA MET A 321 -7.69 17.97 27.34
C MET A 321 -6.47 18.85 26.98
N SER A 322 -5.36 18.27 26.52
CA SER A 322 -4.10 18.99 26.31
C SER A 322 -4.23 20.17 25.32
N VAL A 323 -4.86 19.95 24.17
CA VAL A 323 -5.07 21.02 23.17
C VAL A 323 -6.11 22.02 23.64
N ASP A 324 -7.21 21.58 24.24
CA ASP A 324 -8.21 22.48 24.86
C ASP A 324 -7.54 23.43 25.88
N ARG A 325 -6.67 22.90 26.75
CA ARG A 325 -5.89 23.68 27.72
C ARG A 325 -4.92 24.65 27.05
N TYR A 326 -4.29 24.23 25.96
CA TYR A 326 -3.41 25.11 25.17
C TYR A 326 -4.19 26.29 24.57
N LEU A 327 -5.32 26.01 23.91
CA LEU A 327 -6.19 27.02 23.30
C LEU A 327 -6.78 27.99 24.34
N GLU A 328 -7.05 27.55 25.57
CA GLU A 328 -7.46 28.45 26.66
C GLU A 328 -6.31 29.34 27.15
N LYS A 329 -5.08 28.82 27.20
CA LYS A 329 -3.93 29.59 27.67
C LYS A 329 -3.43 30.60 26.65
N ILE A 330 -3.42 30.27 25.36
CA ILE A 330 -2.96 31.20 24.32
C ILE A 330 -3.82 32.47 24.24
N LYS A 331 -5.12 32.37 24.61
CA LYS A 331 -6.02 33.53 24.76
C LYS A 331 -5.60 34.49 25.87
N LYS A 332 -4.83 34.02 26.87
CA LYS A 332 -4.38 34.80 28.03
C LYS A 332 -2.91 35.22 27.91
N ASP A 333 -2.08 34.37 27.33
CA ASP A 333 -0.65 34.59 27.11
C ASP A 333 -0.22 34.04 25.74
N THR A 334 0.14 34.95 24.83
CA THR A 334 0.52 34.63 23.46
C THR A 334 1.94 34.07 23.33
N LYS A 335 2.73 33.99 24.41
CA LYS A 335 4.12 33.49 24.36
C LYS A 335 4.25 31.99 24.59
N VAL A 336 3.16 31.32 24.97
CA VAL A 336 3.17 29.90 25.34
C VAL A 336 3.36 29.01 24.11
N GLN A 337 4.37 28.14 24.15
CA GLN A 337 4.64 27.21 23.05
C GLN A 337 3.75 25.96 23.16
N MET A 338 3.40 25.36 22.02
CA MET A 338 2.54 24.16 21.98
C MET A 338 3.15 22.99 22.75
N HIS A 339 4.46 22.78 22.60
CA HIS A 339 5.20 21.67 23.21
C HIS A 339 5.33 21.78 24.75
N ASP A 340 5.07 22.96 25.34
CA ASP A 340 5.11 23.14 26.79
C ASP A 340 3.86 22.55 27.50
N ILE A 341 2.78 22.33 26.74
CA ILE A 341 1.46 21.95 27.28
C ILE A 341 0.97 20.62 26.72
N ILE A 342 1.19 20.41 25.44
CA ILE A 342 0.67 19.26 24.71
C ILE A 342 1.71 18.15 24.80
N ASP A 343 1.26 16.96 25.21
CA ASP A 343 2.09 15.77 25.19
C ASP A 343 2.67 15.53 23.79
N ARG A 344 3.92 15.08 23.72
CA ARG A 344 4.65 14.96 22.46
C ARG A 344 3.95 14.06 21.45
N GLU A 345 3.38 12.93 21.87
CA GLU A 345 2.67 12.03 20.94
C GLU A 345 1.41 12.69 20.38
N ILE A 346 0.71 13.47 21.20
CA ILE A 346 -0.47 14.22 20.78
C ILE A 346 -0.06 15.31 19.81
N TYR A 347 0.96 16.09 20.14
CA TYR A 347 1.50 17.13 19.28
C TYR A 347 1.88 16.58 17.91
N PHE A 348 2.56 15.43 17.85
CA PHE A 348 2.92 14.77 16.60
C PHE A 348 1.69 14.36 15.78
N SER A 349 0.65 13.82 16.43
CA SER A 349 -0.59 13.41 15.75
C SER A 349 -1.38 14.57 15.14
N LEU A 350 -1.15 15.82 15.57
CA LEU A 350 -1.84 17.01 15.06
C LEU A 350 -1.25 17.54 13.76
N HIS A 351 -0.03 17.14 13.40
CA HIS A 351 0.60 17.58 12.16
C HIS A 351 -0.11 17.02 10.94
N LYS A 352 0.00 17.74 9.83
CA LYS A 352 -0.44 17.34 8.49
C LYS A 352 0.69 17.61 7.48
N PRO A 353 0.70 16.96 6.32
CA PRO A 353 1.59 17.32 5.22
C PRO A 353 1.36 18.77 4.82
N HIS A 354 2.44 19.47 4.51
CA HIS A 354 2.38 20.85 4.07
C HIS A 354 1.69 20.95 2.71
N SER A 355 0.89 22.00 2.53
CA SER A 355 0.04 22.19 1.34
C SER A 355 0.82 22.35 0.02
N SER A 356 2.11 22.68 0.08
CA SER A 356 2.98 22.81 -1.10
C SER A 356 3.39 21.48 -1.73
N LEU A 357 3.22 20.36 -1.01
CA LEU A 357 3.61 19.04 -1.49
C LEU A 357 2.65 18.54 -2.58
N GLY A 358 3.17 17.76 -3.52
CA GLY A 358 2.34 17.05 -4.50
C GLY A 358 1.44 16.01 -3.81
N VAL A 359 0.33 15.64 -4.45
CA VAL A 359 -0.66 14.71 -3.85
C VAL A 359 -0.02 13.39 -3.40
N LYS A 360 0.95 12.87 -4.17
CA LYS A 360 1.66 11.62 -3.84
C LYS A 360 2.53 11.76 -2.59
N ASP A 361 3.31 12.84 -2.50
CA ASP A 361 4.13 13.13 -1.33
C ASP A 361 3.27 13.38 -0.10
N GLN A 362 2.12 14.07 -0.25
CA GLN A 362 1.16 14.24 0.85
C GLN A 362 0.69 12.89 1.38
N ASP A 363 0.32 11.95 0.50
CA ASP A 363 -0.12 10.61 0.92
C ASP A 363 1.00 9.83 1.62
N LEU A 364 2.24 9.93 1.15
CA LEU A 364 3.40 9.32 1.78
C LEU A 364 3.70 9.93 3.16
N VAL A 365 3.67 11.25 3.27
CA VAL A 365 3.89 11.97 4.54
C VAL A 365 2.75 11.69 5.52
N TRP A 366 1.52 11.54 5.05
CA TRP A 366 0.42 11.09 5.90
C TRP A 366 0.66 9.71 6.49
N LYS A 367 1.10 8.76 5.65
CA LYS A 367 1.49 7.42 6.08
C LYS A 367 2.58 7.47 7.16
N LEU A 368 3.63 8.28 6.94
CA LEU A 368 4.70 8.51 7.91
C LEU A 368 4.18 9.08 9.23
N LEU A 369 3.38 10.15 9.20
CA LEU A 369 2.82 10.79 10.40
C LEU A 369 1.95 9.84 11.22
N VAL A 370 1.15 9.01 10.54
CA VAL A 370 0.33 7.99 11.18
C VAL A 370 1.20 6.92 11.84
N ASN A 371 2.30 6.49 11.22
CA ASN A 371 3.22 5.54 11.85
C ASN A 371 3.96 6.14 13.04
N ILE A 372 4.33 7.43 12.99
CA ILE A 372 4.95 8.15 14.11
C ILE A 372 3.96 8.24 15.29
N ALA A 373 2.71 8.66 15.03
CA ALA A 373 1.73 8.93 16.08
C ALA A 373 0.33 8.40 15.70
N PRO A 374 0.08 7.08 15.87
CA PRO A 374 -1.14 6.41 15.40
C PRO A 374 -2.32 6.60 16.36
N ASN A 375 -2.71 7.86 16.59
CA ASN A 375 -3.77 8.27 17.52
C ASN A 375 -5.08 8.71 16.83
N ASP A 376 -5.09 8.93 15.51
CA ASP A 376 -6.32 9.20 14.74
C ASP A 376 -6.77 7.92 14.00
N VAL A 377 -7.85 7.30 14.49
CA VAL A 377 -8.36 6.03 13.96
C VAL A 377 -8.80 6.10 12.48
N LEU A 378 -9.22 7.27 12.00
CA LEU A 378 -9.64 7.45 10.61
C LEU A 378 -8.43 7.44 9.68
N PHE A 379 -7.41 8.22 10.02
CA PHE A 379 -6.18 8.31 9.23
C PHE A 379 -5.38 7.02 9.30
N LEU A 380 -5.39 6.35 10.46
CA LEU A 380 -4.86 5.01 10.61
C LEU A 380 -5.53 4.02 9.65
N TYR A 381 -6.85 4.09 9.47
CA TYR A 381 -7.55 3.27 8.49
C TYR A 381 -7.23 3.63 7.04
N TRP A 382 -7.06 4.92 6.71
CA TRP A 382 -6.81 5.36 5.33
C TRP A 382 -5.39 5.06 4.86
N TYR A 383 -4.39 5.35 5.68
CA TYR A 383 -2.98 5.30 5.28
C TYR A 383 -2.25 4.04 5.75
N GLU A 384 -2.71 3.40 6.84
CA GLU A 384 -2.00 2.28 7.47
C GLU A 384 -2.93 1.13 7.89
N LYS A 385 -3.62 0.55 6.90
CA LYS A 385 -4.61 -0.51 7.09
C LYS A 385 -4.08 -1.72 7.86
N GLU A 386 -2.82 -2.11 7.62
CA GLU A 386 -2.24 -3.27 8.30
C GLU A 386 -2.14 -3.02 9.82
N GLN A 387 -1.59 -1.86 10.20
CA GLN A 387 -1.49 -1.47 11.61
C GLN A 387 -2.89 -1.26 12.23
N PHE A 388 -3.82 -0.65 11.47
CA PHE A 388 -5.22 -0.51 11.87
C PHE A 388 -5.85 -1.86 12.24
N TYR A 389 -5.75 -2.87 11.37
CA TYR A 389 -6.37 -4.17 11.61
C TYR A 389 -5.76 -4.89 12.82
N LYS A 390 -4.43 -4.81 13.01
CA LYS A 390 -3.76 -5.35 14.19
C LYS A 390 -4.28 -4.70 15.48
N LYS A 391 -4.41 -3.37 15.50
CA LYS A 391 -4.94 -2.64 16.67
C LYS A 391 -6.43 -2.90 16.91
N TYR A 392 -7.22 -2.96 15.84
CA TYR A 392 -8.66 -3.17 15.90
C TYR A 392 -9.04 -4.46 16.61
N LEU A 393 -8.27 -5.53 16.42
CA LEU A 393 -8.48 -6.81 17.09
C LEU A 393 -8.36 -6.74 18.62
N ASN A 394 -7.53 -5.82 19.13
CA ASN A 394 -7.28 -5.67 20.55
C ASN A 394 -8.24 -4.68 21.24
N TRP A 395 -9.07 -3.98 20.47
CA TRP A 395 -10.06 -3.06 21.03
C TRP A 395 -11.29 -3.79 21.56
N SER A 396 -11.87 -3.24 22.63
CA SER A 396 -13.12 -3.74 23.20
C SER A 396 -14.27 -3.65 22.18
N GLU A 397 -15.31 -4.47 22.38
CA GLU A 397 -16.41 -4.55 21.43
C GLU A 397 -17.09 -3.20 21.17
N SER A 398 -17.30 -2.41 22.22
CA SER A 398 -17.90 -1.08 22.10
C SER A 398 -16.97 -0.08 21.41
N MET A 399 -15.66 -0.18 21.62
CA MET A 399 -14.68 0.65 20.93
C MET A 399 -14.62 0.33 19.43
N GLN A 400 -14.66 -0.96 19.08
CA GLN A 400 -14.75 -1.42 17.69
C GLN A 400 -15.97 -0.81 16.96
N ASN A 401 -17.14 -0.78 17.61
CA ASN A 401 -18.34 -0.17 17.03
C ASN A 401 -18.16 1.34 16.81
N TRP A 402 -17.66 2.07 17.81
CA TRP A 402 -17.39 3.51 17.67
C TRP A 402 -16.44 3.81 16.51
N VAL A 403 -15.38 3.02 16.34
CA VAL A 403 -14.43 3.19 15.23
C VAL A 403 -15.11 2.95 13.88
N ILE A 404 -15.91 1.89 13.74
CA ILE A 404 -16.66 1.63 12.49
C ILE A 404 -17.60 2.79 12.18
N THR A 405 -18.38 3.24 13.17
CA THR A 405 -19.30 4.38 13.04
C THR A 405 -18.54 5.64 12.64
N THR A 406 -17.38 5.88 13.24
CA THR A 406 -16.53 7.04 12.94
C THR A 406 -16.00 7.00 11.52
N ILE A 407 -15.50 5.86 11.06
CA ILE A 407 -14.99 5.69 9.69
C ILE A 407 -16.13 5.89 8.67
N ASN A 408 -17.26 5.21 8.87
CA ASN A 408 -18.41 5.30 7.95
C ASN A 408 -19.03 6.70 7.86
N LYS A 409 -18.92 7.53 8.90
CA LYS A 409 -19.37 8.94 8.85
C LYS A 409 -18.46 9.83 7.98
N ASN A 410 -17.26 9.38 7.63
CA ASN A 410 -16.23 10.17 6.94
C ASN A 410 -15.77 9.57 5.60
N ILE A 411 -16.33 8.43 5.19
CA ILE A 411 -16.28 7.90 3.81
C ILE A 411 -17.52 8.40 3.10
#